data_AF-A0A2E0Q8B2-F1
#
_entry.id   AF-A0A2E0Q8B2-F1
#
_cell.length_a   1.000
_cell.length_b   1.000
_cell.length_c   1.000
_cell.angle_alpha   90.00
_cell.angle_beta   90.00
_cell.angle_gamma   90.00
#
_symmetry.space_group_name_H-M   'P 1'
#
loop_
_entity.id
_entity.type
_entity.pdbx_description
1 polymer ?
#
loop_
_entity_poly.entity_id
_entity_poly.type
_entity_poly.pdbx_seq_one_letter_code
_entity_poly.pdbx_strand_id
1 'polypeptide(L)'
;MSFATTSSNFITFIILIFCFIVLIETTTWLFHNAKSRLQMAKAKTITQNNIENMGLYYLERFSTTKAHFKKVMIEKIKRRCKRQEIEFVAEFIKLLDTVADKFETLGYLNDIAYTESIVRMGYQSGKSSRKITAKLLSKGIENDFIARALTNYTTKDNTPANPDLHAGVIYMRKKKLGCFDNDNKITTDKALQRLAYAGFSYDIAKRLLEMDKEEAETIFYQ
;
A
#
# COMPACT_ATOMS: atom_id res chain seq x y z
N MET A 1 -4.19 42.47 -86.50
CA MET A 1 -2.95 42.46 -85.68
C MET A 1 -3.29 41.87 -84.33
N SER A 2 -2.53 40.83 -83.95
CA SER A 2 -2.79 39.87 -82.87
C SER A 2 -2.92 40.47 -81.48
N PHE A 3 -4.05 40.22 -80.82
CA PHE A 3 -4.22 40.31 -79.36
C PHE A 3 -4.95 39.05 -78.88
N ALA A 4 -4.24 37.93 -78.67
CA ALA A 4 -4.82 36.75 -77.99
C ALA A 4 -3.78 35.65 -77.66
N THR A 5 -2.71 35.94 -76.92
CA THR A 5 -1.82 34.85 -76.41
C THR A 5 -1.27 35.05 -75.00
N THR A 6 -1.65 36.11 -74.27
CA THR A 6 -1.13 36.40 -72.92
C THR A 6 -1.98 35.86 -71.75
N SER A 7 -3.24 35.44 -71.99
CA SER A 7 -4.13 34.94 -70.91
C SER A 7 -3.88 33.48 -70.52
N SER A 8 -3.38 32.65 -71.44
CA SER A 8 -3.08 31.22 -71.20
C SER A 8 -1.97 30.99 -70.18
N ASN A 9 -0.93 31.82 -70.21
CA ASN A 9 0.24 31.68 -69.32
C ASN A 9 -0.04 32.14 -67.89
N PHE A 10 -1.00 33.04 -67.69
CA PHE A 10 -1.36 33.54 -66.37
C PHE A 10 -2.17 32.51 -65.57
N ILE A 11 -3.09 31.82 -66.23
CA ILE A 11 -3.91 30.76 -65.62
C ILE A 11 -3.04 29.57 -65.22
N THR A 12 -2.09 29.17 -66.06
CA THR A 12 -1.13 28.09 -65.75
C THR A 12 -0.20 28.46 -64.60
N PHE A 13 0.24 29.72 -64.50
CA PHE A 13 1.06 30.19 -63.38
C PHE A 13 0.29 30.18 -62.05
N ILE A 14 -0.99 30.58 -62.05
CA ILE A 14 -1.86 30.52 -60.87
C ILE A 14 -2.09 29.06 -60.43
N ILE A 15 -2.31 28.14 -61.37
CA ILE A 15 -2.49 26.71 -61.06
C ILE A 15 -1.22 26.12 -60.43
N LEU A 16 -0.04 26.48 -60.93
CA LEU A 16 1.24 26.04 -60.36
C LEU A 16 1.47 26.58 -58.95
N ILE A 17 1.16 27.86 -58.70
CA ILE A 17 1.26 28.46 -57.36
C ILE A 17 0.30 27.78 -56.39
N PHE A 18 -0.95 27.56 -56.81
CA PHE A 18 -1.95 26.90 -55.98
C PHE A 18 -1.54 25.46 -55.64
N CYS A 19 -1.00 24.72 -56.62
CA CYS A 19 -0.47 23.38 -56.43
C CYS A 19 0.73 23.38 -55.45
N PHE A 20 1.62 24.35 -55.55
CA PHE A 20 2.78 24.49 -54.66
C PHE A 20 2.38 24.83 -53.22
N ILE A 21 1.39 25.72 -53.03
CA ILE A 21 0.85 26.07 -51.70
C ILE A 21 0.20 24.83 -51.04
N VAL A 22 -0.63 24.09 -51.78
CA VAL A 22 -1.23 22.84 -51.28
C VAL A 22 -0.16 21.79 -50.95
N LEU A 23 0.93 21.71 -51.72
CA LEU A 23 2.06 20.83 -51.43
C LEU A 23 2.80 21.22 -50.12
N ILE A 24 2.93 22.53 -49.86
CA ILE A 24 3.55 23.04 -48.62
C ILE A 24 2.63 22.81 -47.42
N GLU A 25 1.32 23.05 -47.55
CA GLU A 25 0.36 22.80 -46.46
C GLU A 25 0.24 21.31 -46.11
N THR A 26 0.24 20.43 -47.12
CA THR A 26 0.18 18.98 -46.89
C THR A 26 1.46 18.45 -46.23
N THR A 27 2.64 18.95 -46.64
CA THR A 27 3.92 18.54 -46.03
C THR A 27 4.08 19.09 -44.61
N THR A 28 3.66 20.32 -44.33
CA THR A 28 3.67 20.89 -42.97
C THR A 28 2.67 20.20 -42.04
N TRP A 29 1.48 19.83 -42.53
CA TRP A 29 0.51 19.02 -41.79
C TRP A 29 1.05 17.62 -41.47
N LEU A 30 1.67 16.94 -42.45
CA LEU A 30 2.28 15.63 -42.25
C LEU A 30 3.42 15.68 -41.21
N PHE A 31 4.28 16.69 -41.26
CA PHE A 31 5.37 16.85 -40.30
C PHE A 31 4.88 17.16 -38.88
N HIS A 32 3.87 18.03 -38.72
CA HIS A 32 3.31 18.35 -37.42
C HIS A 32 2.61 17.13 -36.80
N ASN A 33 1.88 16.36 -37.60
CA ASN A 33 1.17 15.15 -37.19
C ASN A 33 2.14 13.98 -36.84
N ALA A 34 3.28 13.87 -37.53
CA ALA A 34 4.33 12.91 -37.19
C ALA A 34 5.00 13.25 -35.84
N LYS A 35 5.27 14.54 -35.59
CA LYS A 35 5.90 15.01 -34.35
C LYS A 35 4.97 14.85 -33.15
N SER A 36 3.67 15.12 -33.30
CA SER A 36 2.65 14.88 -32.26
C SER A 36 2.49 13.39 -31.97
N ARG A 37 2.50 12.51 -32.99
CA ARG A 37 2.50 11.05 -32.82
C ARG A 37 3.72 10.53 -32.08
N LEU A 38 4.92 11.04 -32.38
CA LEU A 38 6.15 10.68 -31.66
C LEU A 38 6.13 11.20 -30.21
N GLN A 39 5.59 12.39 -29.95
CA GLN A 39 5.39 12.89 -28.58
C GLN A 39 4.37 12.05 -27.80
N MET A 40 3.28 11.59 -28.41
CA MET A 40 2.32 10.68 -27.79
C MET A 40 2.89 9.27 -27.57
N ALA A 41 3.75 8.78 -28.47
CA ALA A 41 4.45 7.51 -28.30
C ALA A 41 5.47 7.55 -27.16
N LYS A 42 6.17 8.68 -26.98
CA LYS A 42 7.10 8.91 -25.86
C LYS A 42 6.38 9.04 -24.50
N ALA A 43 5.07 9.25 -24.51
CA ALA A 43 4.22 9.36 -23.30
C ALA A 43 3.67 8.00 -22.78
N LYS A 44 4.00 6.87 -23.42
CA LYS A 44 3.36 5.57 -23.16
C LYS A 44 4.18 4.52 -22.40
N THR A 45 5.40 4.79 -21.91
CA THR A 45 6.16 3.76 -21.17
C THR A 45 6.13 3.97 -19.66
N ILE A 46 5.90 2.90 -18.90
CA ILE A 46 6.04 2.92 -17.45
C ILE A 46 7.53 2.89 -17.15
N THR A 47 8.07 4.04 -16.74
CA THR A 47 9.49 4.20 -16.40
C THR A 47 9.73 4.00 -14.90
N GLN A 48 10.99 3.78 -14.52
CA GLN A 48 11.40 3.70 -13.11
C GLN A 48 10.95 4.93 -12.31
N ASN A 49 11.22 6.14 -12.80
CA ASN A 49 10.80 7.39 -12.14
C ASN A 49 9.29 7.46 -11.90
N ASN A 50 8.48 6.89 -12.80
CA ASN A 50 7.04 6.82 -12.60
C ASN A 50 6.69 5.95 -11.39
N ILE A 51 7.32 4.78 -11.27
CA ILE A 51 7.13 3.84 -10.15
C ILE A 51 7.64 4.48 -8.84
N GLU A 52 8.79 5.15 -8.87
CA GLU A 52 9.32 5.89 -7.71
C GLU A 52 8.33 6.95 -7.23
N ASN A 53 7.85 7.83 -8.10
CA ASN A 53 6.89 8.87 -7.72
C ASN A 53 5.57 8.28 -7.18
N MET A 54 5.05 7.22 -7.80
CA MET A 54 3.86 6.52 -7.31
C MET A 54 4.09 5.88 -5.92
N GLY A 55 5.29 5.36 -5.70
CA GLY A 55 5.69 4.73 -4.46
C GLY A 55 5.91 5.74 -3.33
N LEU A 56 6.58 6.86 -3.60
CA LEU A 56 6.75 7.96 -2.63
C LEU A 56 5.40 8.50 -2.18
N TYR A 57 4.50 8.83 -3.11
CA TYR A 57 3.15 9.27 -2.79
C TYR A 57 2.38 8.27 -1.91
N TYR A 58 2.64 6.97 -2.07
CA TYR A 58 2.04 5.95 -1.23
C TYR A 58 2.66 5.92 0.18
N LEU A 59 3.98 5.99 0.26
CA LEU A 59 4.74 5.89 1.52
C LEU A 59 4.64 7.16 2.38
N GLU A 60 4.36 8.32 1.79
CA GLU A 60 4.01 9.56 2.51
C GLU A 60 2.79 9.38 3.43
N ARG A 61 1.85 8.50 3.04
CA ARG A 61 0.59 8.31 3.76
C ARG A 61 0.54 7.02 4.58
N PHE A 62 1.28 6.00 4.15
CA PHE A 62 1.18 4.66 4.71
C PHE A 62 2.55 4.09 5.05
N SER A 63 2.73 3.71 6.31
CA SER A 63 3.82 2.81 6.69
C SER A 63 3.46 1.37 6.31
N THR A 64 4.37 0.68 5.63
CA THR A 64 4.15 -0.70 5.20
C THR A 64 5.45 -1.48 5.06
N THR A 65 5.31 -2.79 4.88
CA THR A 65 6.40 -3.74 4.61
C THR A 65 6.75 -3.76 3.14
N LYS A 66 7.97 -4.14 2.78
CA LYS A 66 8.42 -4.28 1.39
C LYS A 66 7.52 -5.22 0.57
N ALA A 67 7.17 -6.38 1.12
CA ALA A 67 6.29 -7.35 0.45
C ALA A 67 4.91 -6.76 0.12
N HIS A 68 4.25 -6.14 1.10
CA HIS A 68 2.96 -5.48 0.90
C HIS A 68 3.05 -4.29 -0.06
N PHE A 69 4.10 -3.47 0.02
CA PHE A 69 4.36 -2.37 -0.91
C PHE A 69 4.40 -2.88 -2.35
N LYS A 70 5.19 -3.93 -2.62
CA LYS A 70 5.28 -4.56 -3.94
C LYS A 70 3.91 -5.03 -4.43
N LYS A 71 3.14 -5.72 -3.58
CA LYS A 71 1.78 -6.18 -3.94
C LYS A 71 0.87 -5.01 -4.34
N VAL A 72 0.87 -3.91 -3.59
CA VAL A 72 0.03 -2.74 -3.88
C VAL A 72 0.50 -2.05 -5.17
N MET A 73 1.81 -1.92 -5.37
CA MET A 73 2.37 -1.30 -6.57
C MET A 73 2.11 -2.12 -7.83
N ILE A 74 2.20 -3.45 -7.77
CA ILE A 74 1.83 -4.33 -8.90
C ILE A 74 0.40 -4.05 -9.34
N GLU A 75 -0.55 -3.97 -8.40
CA GLU A 75 -1.95 -3.69 -8.73
C GLU A 75 -2.18 -2.27 -9.28
N LYS A 76 -1.35 -1.30 -8.87
CA LYS A 76 -1.36 0.06 -9.46
C LYS A 76 -0.78 0.07 -10.87
N ILE A 77 0.33 -0.62 -11.10
CA ILE A 77 0.98 -0.76 -12.40
C ILE A 77 0.02 -1.44 -13.38
N LYS A 78 -0.60 -2.57 -13.01
CA LYS A 78 -1.62 -3.24 -13.85
C LYS A 78 -2.78 -2.32 -14.22
N ARG A 79 -3.31 -1.55 -13.26
CA ARG A 79 -4.37 -0.57 -13.53
C ARG A 79 -3.92 0.52 -14.50
N ARG A 80 -2.67 0.96 -14.41
CA ARG A 80 -2.09 1.93 -15.32
C ARG A 80 -1.90 1.34 -16.72
N CYS A 81 -1.34 0.14 -16.83
CA CYS A 81 -1.22 -0.63 -18.08
C CYS A 81 -2.58 -0.73 -18.79
N LYS A 82 -3.63 -1.14 -18.06
CA LYS A 82 -4.99 -1.23 -18.61
C LYS A 82 -5.51 0.12 -19.14
N ARG A 83 -5.25 1.22 -18.42
CA ARG A 83 -5.69 2.57 -18.83
C ARG A 83 -4.97 3.08 -20.07
N GLN A 84 -3.69 2.74 -20.22
CA GLN A 84 -2.85 3.21 -21.32
C GLN A 84 -2.82 2.23 -22.51
N GLU A 85 -3.56 1.12 -22.41
CA GLU A 85 -3.59 0.02 -23.39
C GLU A 85 -2.18 -0.55 -23.65
N ILE A 86 -1.42 -0.73 -22.57
CA ILE A 86 -0.07 -1.32 -22.59
C ILE A 86 -0.17 -2.72 -22.00
N GLU A 87 0.56 -3.67 -22.58
CA GLU A 87 0.70 -5.01 -22.01
C GLU A 87 1.50 -4.98 -20.70
N PHE A 88 1.05 -5.73 -19.70
CA PHE A 88 1.79 -5.87 -18.45
C PHE A 88 2.94 -6.88 -18.64
N VAL A 89 4.17 -6.37 -18.70
CA VAL A 89 5.38 -7.18 -18.91
C VAL A 89 6.18 -7.39 -17.63
N ALA A 90 6.96 -8.48 -17.58
CA ALA A 90 7.78 -8.84 -16.42
C ALA A 90 8.85 -7.78 -16.07
N GLU A 91 9.25 -6.96 -17.04
CA GLU A 91 10.20 -5.87 -16.83
C GLU A 91 9.70 -4.83 -15.80
N PHE A 92 8.38 -4.59 -15.72
CA PHE A 92 7.83 -3.68 -14.73
C PHE A 92 7.98 -4.21 -13.29
N ILE A 93 7.99 -5.53 -13.11
CA ILE A 93 8.25 -6.15 -11.80
C ILE A 93 9.73 -5.96 -11.43
N LYS A 94 10.65 -6.16 -12.37
CA LYS A 94 12.08 -5.91 -12.15
C LYS A 94 12.36 -4.46 -11.78
N LEU A 95 11.74 -3.51 -12.49
CA LEU A 95 11.84 -2.09 -12.15
C LEU A 95 11.29 -1.79 -10.75
N LEU A 96 10.14 -2.37 -10.40
CA LEU A 96 9.56 -2.23 -9.06
C LEU A 96 10.49 -2.81 -7.97
N ASP A 97 11.16 -3.92 -8.24
CA ASP A 97 12.11 -4.53 -7.32
C ASP A 97 13.28 -3.59 -7.05
N THR A 98 13.88 -3.03 -8.10
CA THR A 98 14.93 -1.99 -7.98
C THR A 98 14.46 -0.78 -7.17
N VAL A 99 13.22 -0.32 -7.37
CA VAL A 99 12.67 0.80 -6.60
C VAL A 99 12.44 0.43 -5.13
N ALA A 100 11.93 -0.77 -4.86
CA ALA A 100 11.69 -1.25 -3.50
C ALA A 100 13.02 -1.38 -2.73
N ASP A 101 14.08 -1.90 -3.36
CA ASP A 101 15.42 -2.02 -2.78
C ASP A 101 16.02 -0.63 -2.49
N LYS A 102 15.85 0.32 -3.42
CA LYS A 102 16.24 1.73 -3.21
C LYS A 102 15.51 2.32 -2.00
N PHE A 103 14.20 2.11 -1.88
CA PHE A 103 13.41 2.65 -0.77
C PHE A 103 13.73 2.01 0.58
N GLU A 104 14.08 0.73 0.60
CA GLU A 104 14.60 0.07 1.79
C GLU A 104 15.94 0.66 2.21
N THR A 105 16.86 0.87 1.26
CA THR A 105 18.17 1.48 1.53
C THR A 105 18.04 2.92 2.06
N LEU A 106 17.07 3.67 1.54
CA LEU A 106 16.76 5.04 2.00
C LEU A 106 15.95 5.08 3.30
N GLY A 107 15.53 3.92 3.84
CA GLY A 107 14.79 3.82 5.09
C GLY A 107 13.28 4.12 4.99
N TYR A 108 12.73 4.32 3.79
CA TYR A 108 11.28 4.46 3.59
C TYR A 108 10.53 3.16 3.83
N LEU A 109 11.19 2.02 3.59
CA LEU A 109 10.70 0.69 3.91
C LEU A 109 11.62 0.09 4.96
N ASN A 110 11.03 -0.36 6.07
CA ASN A 110 11.77 -1.04 7.14
C ASN A 110 10.85 -2.07 7.80
N ASP A 111 10.99 -3.32 7.39
CA ASP A 111 10.12 -4.42 7.84
C ASP A 111 10.31 -4.70 9.33
N ILE A 112 11.51 -4.52 9.88
CA ILE A 112 11.80 -4.69 11.31
C ILE A 112 11.08 -3.61 12.12
N ALA A 113 11.33 -2.34 11.83
CA ALA A 113 10.70 -1.22 12.52
C ALA A 113 9.17 -1.25 12.39
N TYR A 114 8.67 -1.62 11.21
CA TYR A 114 7.23 -1.84 10.99
C TYR A 114 6.70 -2.92 11.93
N THR A 115 7.34 -4.09 11.97
CA THR A 115 6.92 -5.24 12.78
C THR A 115 6.88 -4.86 14.26
N GLU A 116 7.94 -4.26 14.79
CA GLU A 116 8.01 -3.82 16.19
C GLU A 116 6.93 -2.78 16.53
N SER A 117 6.66 -1.84 15.63
CA SER A 117 5.60 -0.85 15.82
C SER A 117 4.22 -1.50 15.90
N ILE A 118 3.94 -2.49 15.05
CA ILE A 118 2.65 -3.19 15.00
C ILE A 118 2.47 -4.08 16.23
N VAL A 119 3.53 -4.74 16.70
CA VAL A 119 3.51 -5.48 17.97
C VAL A 119 3.15 -4.55 19.12
N ARG A 120 3.88 -3.45 19.28
CA ARG A 120 3.65 -2.46 20.35
C ARG A 120 2.24 -1.90 20.31
N MET A 121 1.79 -1.39 19.16
CA MET A 121 0.43 -0.85 18.99
C MET A 121 -0.65 -1.92 19.20
N GLY A 122 -0.37 -3.16 18.77
CA GLY A 122 -1.26 -4.30 18.97
C GLY A 122 -1.54 -4.53 20.45
N TYR A 123 -0.49 -4.69 21.25
CA TYR A 123 -0.60 -4.88 22.70
C TYR A 123 -1.28 -3.70 23.40
N GLN A 124 -0.85 -2.47 23.13
CA GLN A 124 -1.47 -1.26 23.69
C GLN A 124 -2.97 -1.12 23.33
N SER A 125 -3.37 -1.66 22.18
CA SER A 125 -4.78 -1.65 21.77
C SER A 125 -5.60 -2.83 22.33
N GLY A 126 -5.00 -3.77 23.05
CA GLY A 126 -5.63 -4.96 23.61
C GLY A 126 -5.81 -6.08 22.58
N LYS A 127 -4.80 -6.35 21.75
CA LYS A 127 -4.78 -7.47 20.81
C LYS A 127 -3.89 -8.59 21.35
N SER A 128 -4.34 -9.83 21.17
CA SER A 128 -3.53 -11.03 21.45
C SER A 128 -2.34 -11.15 20.49
N SER A 129 -1.27 -11.82 20.96
CA SER A 129 -0.13 -12.27 20.15
C SER A 129 -0.59 -12.94 18.84
N ARG A 130 -1.62 -13.80 18.89
CA ARG A 130 -2.16 -14.50 17.73
C ARG A 130 -2.76 -13.56 16.70
N LYS A 131 -3.51 -12.53 17.11
CA LYS A 131 -4.06 -11.52 16.17
C LYS A 131 -2.98 -10.62 15.60
N ILE A 132 -1.98 -10.27 16.40
CA ILE A 132 -0.82 -9.50 15.96
C ILE A 132 -0.06 -10.28 14.88
N THR A 133 0.22 -11.57 15.15
CA THR A 133 0.88 -12.49 14.23
C THR A 133 0.10 -12.63 12.93
N ALA A 134 -1.20 -12.91 12.99
CA ALA A 134 -2.05 -13.02 11.80
C ALA A 134 -2.04 -11.75 10.94
N LYS A 135 -2.02 -10.56 11.57
CA LYS A 135 -1.92 -9.29 10.87
C LYS A 135 -0.58 -9.14 10.16
N LEU A 136 0.53 -9.48 10.82
CA LEU A 136 1.88 -9.38 10.26
C LEU A 136 2.11 -10.38 9.11
N LEU A 137 1.62 -11.61 9.26
CA LEU A 137 1.61 -12.61 8.18
C LEU A 137 0.85 -12.11 6.95
N SER A 138 -0.30 -11.44 7.14
CA SER A 138 -1.06 -10.86 6.02
C SER A 138 -0.31 -9.74 5.29
N LYS A 139 0.71 -9.15 5.93
CA LYS A 139 1.62 -8.15 5.34
C LYS A 139 2.85 -8.78 4.68
N GLY A 140 3.05 -10.09 4.82
CA GLY A 140 4.17 -10.81 4.21
C GLY A 140 5.44 -10.80 5.06
N ILE A 141 5.34 -10.57 6.36
CA ILE A 141 6.46 -10.75 7.30
C ILE A 141 6.60 -12.24 7.63
N GLU A 142 7.83 -12.74 7.64
CA GLU A 142 8.13 -14.13 7.99
C GLU A 142 7.96 -14.40 9.49
N ASN A 143 7.58 -15.63 9.84
CA ASN A 143 7.32 -16.03 11.23
C ASN A 143 8.50 -15.75 12.17
N ASP A 144 9.74 -15.94 11.73
CA ASP A 144 10.95 -15.71 12.54
C ASP A 144 11.11 -14.24 12.94
N PHE A 145 10.76 -13.29 12.07
CA PHE A 145 10.79 -11.86 12.41
C PHE A 145 9.67 -11.52 13.40
N ILE A 146 8.49 -12.12 13.25
CA ILE A 146 7.37 -11.92 14.17
C ILE A 146 7.73 -12.46 15.56
N ALA A 147 8.25 -13.68 15.63
CA ALA A 147 8.64 -14.32 16.89
C ALA A 147 9.70 -13.50 17.63
N ARG A 148 10.71 -13.00 16.92
CA ARG A 148 11.72 -12.09 17.49
C ARG A 148 11.10 -10.79 17.98
N ALA A 149 10.21 -10.15 17.21
CA ALA A 149 9.59 -8.90 17.63
C ALA A 149 8.67 -9.06 18.86
N LEU A 150 7.95 -10.19 18.97
CA LEU A 150 7.15 -10.52 20.15
C LEU A 150 8.05 -10.75 21.39
N THR A 151 9.15 -11.49 21.22
CA THR A 151 10.13 -11.75 22.29
C THR A 151 10.80 -10.46 22.75
N ASN A 152 11.26 -9.62 21.81
CA ASN A 152 11.85 -8.32 22.11
C ASN A 152 10.87 -7.36 22.80
N TYR A 153 9.56 -7.56 22.60
CA TYR A 153 8.56 -6.80 23.35
C TYR A 153 8.50 -7.26 24.80
N THR A 154 8.46 -8.58 25.07
CA THR A 154 8.41 -9.13 26.44
C THR A 154 9.64 -8.82 27.30
N THR A 155 10.82 -8.60 26.70
CA THR A 155 12.08 -8.42 27.42
C THR A 155 12.40 -6.96 27.76
N LYS A 156 11.50 -6.01 27.47
CA LYS A 156 11.74 -4.59 27.74
C LYS A 156 11.36 -4.25 29.19
N ASP A 157 12.20 -3.45 29.86
CA ASP A 157 12.09 -3.11 31.30
C ASP A 157 10.73 -2.53 31.73
N ASN A 158 9.95 -1.97 30.80
CA ASN A 158 8.64 -1.38 31.04
C ASN A 158 7.50 -2.15 30.35
N THR A 159 7.62 -3.48 30.24
CA THR A 159 6.56 -4.32 29.66
C THR A 159 6.02 -5.32 30.68
N PRO A 160 4.70 -5.61 30.64
CA PRO A 160 4.11 -6.58 31.55
C PRO A 160 4.77 -7.94 31.36
N ALA A 161 4.99 -8.66 32.47
CA ALA A 161 5.56 -10.01 32.45
C ALA A 161 4.75 -10.98 31.54
N ASN A 162 3.45 -10.73 31.39
CA ASN A 162 2.61 -11.41 30.41
C ASN A 162 1.82 -10.40 29.56
N PRO A 163 2.34 -10.02 28.37
CA PRO A 163 1.68 -9.05 27.49
C PRO A 163 0.30 -9.47 26.98
N ASP A 164 0.07 -10.77 26.77
CA ASP A 164 -1.22 -11.28 26.31
C ASP A 164 -2.28 -11.15 27.42
N LEU A 165 -1.89 -11.36 28.68
CA LEU A 165 -2.77 -11.13 29.84
C LEU A 165 -3.13 -9.65 29.99
N HIS A 166 -2.14 -8.76 29.90
CA HIS A 166 -2.37 -7.30 29.93
C HIS A 166 -3.28 -6.82 28.80
N ALA A 167 -2.99 -7.24 27.56
CA ALA A 167 -3.85 -6.94 26.41
C ALA A 167 -5.27 -7.52 26.57
N GLY A 168 -5.39 -8.66 27.24
CA GLY A 168 -6.65 -9.28 27.63
C GLY A 168 -7.48 -8.37 28.53
N VAL A 169 -6.88 -7.81 29.58
CA VAL A 169 -7.55 -6.85 30.48
C VAL A 169 -8.02 -5.61 29.70
N ILE A 170 -7.16 -5.03 28.84
CA ILE A 170 -7.54 -3.90 27.97
C ILE A 170 -8.75 -4.27 27.11
N TYR A 171 -8.76 -5.48 26.54
CA TYR A 171 -9.86 -5.97 25.70
C TYR A 171 -11.15 -6.13 26.50
N MET A 172 -11.10 -6.78 27.67
CA MET A 172 -12.26 -6.98 28.55
C MET A 172 -12.87 -5.64 28.96
N ARG A 173 -12.04 -4.67 29.37
CA ARG A 173 -12.50 -3.33 29.74
C ARG A 173 -13.20 -2.62 28.58
N LYS A 174 -12.64 -2.66 27.37
CA LYS A 174 -13.24 -2.07 26.16
C LYS A 174 -14.56 -2.74 25.77
N LYS A 175 -14.71 -4.02 26.05
CA LYS A 175 -15.89 -4.83 25.66
C LYS A 175 -16.87 -5.09 26.82
N LYS A 176 -16.58 -4.57 28.01
CA LYS A 176 -17.34 -4.79 29.26
C LYS A 176 -17.60 -6.28 29.47
N LEU A 177 -16.53 -7.06 29.60
CA LEU A 177 -16.57 -8.50 29.85
C LEU A 177 -16.04 -8.81 31.26
N GLY A 178 -16.47 -9.95 31.83
CA GLY A 178 -15.97 -10.43 33.11
C GLY A 178 -16.19 -9.41 34.23
N CYS A 179 -15.15 -9.14 35.01
CA CYS A 179 -15.18 -8.19 36.13
C CYS A 179 -15.53 -6.73 35.74
N PHE A 180 -15.52 -6.40 34.44
CA PHE A 180 -15.94 -5.08 33.93
C PHE A 180 -17.40 -5.04 33.43
N ASP A 181 -18.14 -6.15 33.51
CA ASP A 181 -19.57 -6.21 33.21
C ASP A 181 -20.41 -6.01 34.48
N ASN A 182 -20.61 -4.74 34.88
CA ASN A 182 -21.35 -4.40 36.10
C ASN A 182 -22.79 -4.95 36.13
N ASP A 183 -23.40 -5.18 34.96
CA ASP A 183 -24.80 -5.60 34.84
C ASP A 183 -24.93 -7.13 34.71
N ASN A 184 -23.81 -7.88 34.70
CA ASN A 184 -23.77 -9.33 34.44
C ASN A 184 -24.57 -9.76 33.20
N LYS A 185 -24.58 -8.92 32.16
CA LYS A 185 -25.34 -9.14 30.92
C LYS A 185 -24.77 -10.28 30.09
N ILE A 186 -23.48 -10.51 30.19
CA ILE A 186 -22.74 -11.45 29.35
C ILE A 186 -22.36 -12.66 30.21
N THR A 187 -22.92 -13.81 29.84
CA THR A 187 -22.55 -15.07 30.48
C THR A 187 -21.07 -15.38 30.27
N THR A 188 -20.48 -16.10 31.22
CA THR A 188 -19.08 -16.56 31.16
C THR A 188 -18.75 -17.25 29.84
N ASP A 189 -19.63 -18.14 29.37
CA ASP A 189 -19.46 -18.84 28.08
C ASP A 189 -19.39 -17.89 26.88
N LYS A 190 -20.25 -16.86 26.87
CA LYS A 190 -20.26 -15.84 25.82
C LYS A 190 -19.01 -14.96 25.88
N ALA A 191 -18.54 -14.64 27.09
CA ALA A 191 -17.30 -13.89 27.28
C ALA A 191 -16.09 -14.71 26.80
N LEU A 192 -16.04 -16.00 27.15
CA LEU A 192 -15.02 -16.94 26.71
C LEU A 192 -14.99 -17.06 25.18
N GLN A 193 -16.16 -17.19 24.54
CA GLN A 193 -16.27 -17.20 23.07
C GLN A 193 -15.73 -15.92 22.44
N ARG A 194 -16.03 -14.74 23.02
CA ARG A 194 -15.52 -13.45 22.52
C ARG A 194 -14.00 -13.36 22.64
N LEU A 195 -13.44 -13.82 23.75
CA LEU A 195 -11.98 -13.87 23.96
C LEU A 195 -11.31 -14.83 22.97
N ALA A 196 -11.90 -16.00 22.72
CA ALA A 196 -11.42 -16.95 21.71
C ALA A 196 -11.43 -16.33 20.30
N TYR A 197 -12.49 -15.62 19.91
CA TYR A 197 -12.54 -14.90 18.64
C TYR A 197 -11.56 -13.74 18.55
N ALA A 198 -11.24 -13.12 19.69
CA ALA A 198 -10.16 -12.15 19.83
C ALA A 198 -8.76 -12.79 19.81
N GLY A 199 -8.65 -14.12 19.77
CA GLY A 199 -7.42 -14.87 19.58
C GLY A 199 -6.61 -15.13 20.85
N PHE A 200 -7.18 -14.89 22.03
CA PHE A 200 -6.54 -15.28 23.30
C PHE A 200 -6.55 -16.81 23.44
N SER A 201 -5.51 -17.37 24.06
CA SER A 201 -5.48 -18.79 24.39
C SER A 201 -6.53 -19.10 25.45
N TYR A 202 -6.93 -20.37 25.55
CA TYR A 202 -7.91 -20.81 26.55
C TYR A 202 -7.45 -20.48 27.97
N ASP A 203 -6.18 -20.76 28.30
CA ASP A 203 -5.63 -20.52 29.64
C ASP A 203 -5.66 -19.04 30.03
N ILE A 204 -5.28 -18.15 29.10
CA ILE A 204 -5.34 -16.70 29.30
C ILE A 204 -6.79 -16.24 29.44
N ALA A 205 -7.68 -16.73 28.57
CA ALA A 205 -9.10 -16.35 28.61
C ALA A 205 -9.78 -16.79 29.91
N LYS A 206 -9.50 -18.00 30.38
CA LYS A 206 -9.98 -18.50 31.66
C LYS A 206 -9.45 -17.66 32.82
N ARG A 207 -8.13 -17.42 32.85
CA ARG A 207 -7.50 -16.58 33.88
C ARG A 207 -8.11 -15.18 33.95
N LEU A 208 -8.35 -14.55 32.79
CA LEU A 208 -8.99 -13.24 32.69
C LEU A 208 -10.41 -13.21 33.26
N LEU A 209 -11.19 -14.28 33.08
CA LEU A 209 -12.57 -14.36 33.56
C LEU A 209 -12.66 -14.69 35.06
N GLU A 210 -11.64 -15.34 35.62
CA GLU A 210 -11.53 -15.66 37.05
C GLU A 210 -11.00 -14.50 37.89
N MET A 211 -10.40 -13.49 37.26
CA MET A 211 -9.87 -12.30 37.94
C MET A 211 -10.99 -11.44 38.52
N ASP A 212 -10.74 -10.91 39.72
CA ASP A 212 -11.56 -9.83 40.26
C ASP A 212 -11.20 -8.48 39.60
N LYS A 213 -11.94 -7.44 40.00
CA LYS A 213 -11.76 -6.11 39.42
C LYS A 213 -10.47 -5.44 39.89
N GLU A 214 -10.07 -5.65 41.14
CA GLU A 214 -8.89 -5.01 41.74
C GLU A 214 -7.60 -5.58 41.14
N GLU A 215 -7.54 -6.90 40.96
CA GLU A 215 -6.48 -7.62 40.25
C GLU A 215 -6.37 -7.16 38.80
N ALA A 216 -7.51 -7.06 38.09
CA ALA A 216 -7.53 -6.58 36.72
C ALA A 216 -7.08 -5.11 36.60
N GLU A 217 -7.45 -4.24 37.55
CA GLU A 217 -6.98 -2.85 37.60
C GLU A 217 -5.48 -2.77 37.91
N THR A 218 -4.97 -3.62 38.79
CA THR A 218 -3.52 -3.70 39.11
C THR A 218 -2.71 -4.05 37.86
N ILE A 219 -3.15 -5.05 37.09
CA ILE A 219 -2.51 -5.43 35.83
C ILE A 219 -2.58 -4.30 34.81
N PHE A 220 -3.67 -3.54 34.77
CA PHE A 220 -3.83 -2.46 33.80
C PHE A 220 -2.85 -1.30 34.00
N TYR A 221 -2.45 -1.02 35.26
CA TYR A 221 -1.52 0.06 35.60
C TYR A 221 -0.05 -0.35 35.66
N GLN A 222 0.25 -1.64 35.46
CA GLN A 222 1.60 -2.13 35.12
C GLN A 222 1.95 -1.75 33.68
#